data_AF-A0A2E0WAY1-F1
#
_entry.id   AF-A0A2E0WAY1-F1
#
_cell.length_a   1.000
_cell.length_b   1.000
_cell.length_c   1.000
_cell.angle_alpha   90.00
_cell.angle_beta   90.00
_cell.angle_gamma   90.00
#
_symmetry.space_group_name_H-M   'P 1'
#
loop_
_entity.id
_entity.type
_entity.pdbx_description
1 polymer ?
#
loop_
_entity_poly.entity_id
_entity_poly.type
_entity_poly.pdbx_seq_one_letter_code
_entity_poly.pdbx_strand_id
1 'polypeptide(L)'
;MSQPAAAPPPASLWHVTLTLRDAAHDAEDLRDELKRLVVAHGIGLSVRYWSETLELRYWDEGSSCQRVATNAVELWQSYQEDLGLPPWDVVGIEVVSPETFQRRKRTEDDQVKLFTPGVAPFER
;
A
#
# COMPACT_ATOMS: atom_id res chain seq x y z
N MET A 1 41.96 8.25 -8.63
CA MET A 1 41.24 9.09 -7.64
C MET A 1 39.88 8.44 -7.43
N SER A 2 39.70 7.70 -6.33
CA SER A 2 38.41 7.11 -6.00
C SER A 2 37.48 8.21 -5.51
N GLN A 3 36.37 8.42 -6.22
CA GLN A 3 35.31 9.33 -5.78
C GLN A 3 34.70 8.76 -4.49
N PRO A 4 34.52 9.55 -3.42
CA PRO A 4 33.78 9.07 -2.26
C PRO A 4 32.37 8.70 -2.73
N ALA A 5 31.92 7.50 -2.36
CA ALA A 5 30.53 7.09 -2.58
C ALA A 5 29.64 8.19 -2.01
N ALA A 6 28.84 8.82 -2.87
CA ALA A 6 27.89 9.84 -2.45
C ALA A 6 27.07 9.26 -1.28
N ALA A 7 26.97 10.02 -0.18
CA ALA A 7 26.10 9.64 0.92
C ALA A 7 24.72 9.24 0.34
N PRO A 8 24.11 8.14 0.79
CA PRO A 8 22.82 7.74 0.28
C PRO A 8 21.86 8.92 0.44
N PRO A 9 21.03 9.20 -0.58
CA PRO A 9 20.04 10.27 -0.46
C PRO A 9 19.21 10.03 0.82
N PRO A 10 18.78 11.10 1.51
CA PRO A 10 17.94 10.95 2.70
C PRO A 10 16.76 10.02 2.37
N ALA A 11 16.43 9.12 3.31
CA ALA A 11 15.29 8.21 3.16
C ALA A 11 14.09 9.05 2.72
N SER A 12 13.66 8.83 1.49
CA SER A 12 12.56 9.58 0.92
C SER A 12 11.30 8.84 1.31
N LEU A 13 10.28 9.59 1.72
CA LEU A 13 8.96 9.02 1.98
C LEU A 13 8.25 8.82 0.63
N TRP A 14 7.67 7.65 0.38
CA TRP A 14 6.99 7.28 -0.86
C TRP A 14 5.56 6.89 -0.56
N HIS A 15 4.60 7.32 -1.39
CA HIS A 15 3.24 6.79 -1.29
C HIS A 15 3.15 5.50 -2.10
N VAL A 16 2.67 4.44 -1.46
CA VAL A 16 2.48 3.11 -2.04
C VAL A 16 1.00 2.84 -2.19
N THR A 17 0.61 2.36 -3.37
CA THR A 17 -0.70 1.73 -3.62
C THR A 17 -0.43 0.29 -4.06
N LEU A 18 -0.89 -0.68 -3.29
CA LEU A 18 -0.82 -2.11 -3.62
C LEU A 18 -2.22 -2.62 -3.96
N THR A 19 -2.41 -3.11 -5.18
CA THR A 19 -3.67 -3.71 -5.63
C THR A 19 -3.55 -5.21 -5.67
N LEU A 20 -4.47 -5.88 -4.99
CA LEU A 20 -4.52 -7.32 -4.83
C LEU A 20 -5.84 -7.85 -5.39
N ARG A 21 -5.83 -9.06 -5.93
CA ARG A 21 -7.06 -9.75 -6.36
C ARG A 21 -7.02 -11.24 -6.05
N ASP A 22 -8.22 -11.81 -5.92
CA ASP A 22 -8.48 -13.24 -5.81
C ASP A 22 -9.94 -13.54 -6.17
N ALA A 23 -10.37 -14.78 -5.93
CA ALA A 23 -11.77 -15.18 -5.93
C ALA A 23 -12.63 -14.32 -4.98
N ALA A 24 -13.95 -14.32 -5.24
CA ALA A 24 -14.90 -13.55 -4.45
C ALA A 24 -14.98 -14.08 -3.00
N HIS A 25 -14.76 -13.19 -2.04
CA HIS A 25 -14.91 -13.41 -0.61
C HIS A 25 -16.09 -12.61 -0.05
N ASP A 26 -16.68 -13.10 1.05
CA ASP A 26 -17.72 -12.35 1.76
C ASP A 26 -17.14 -11.08 2.39
N ALA A 27 -17.78 -9.94 2.13
CA ALA A 27 -17.32 -8.64 2.58
C ALA A 27 -17.41 -8.44 4.10
N GLU A 28 -18.28 -9.18 4.80
CA GLU A 28 -18.38 -9.14 6.25
C GLU A 28 -17.23 -9.91 6.91
N ASP A 29 -16.89 -11.09 6.39
CA ASP A 29 -15.81 -11.93 6.91
C ASP A 29 -14.44 -11.24 6.78
N LEU A 30 -14.19 -10.60 5.64
CA LEU A 30 -12.94 -9.87 5.39
C LEU A 30 -12.75 -8.69 6.35
N ARG A 31 -13.83 -8.06 6.83
CA ARG A 31 -13.74 -6.78 7.52
C ARG A 31 -12.91 -6.86 8.80
N ASP A 32 -13.04 -7.94 9.57
CA ASP A 32 -12.32 -8.08 10.83
C ASP A 32 -10.85 -8.46 10.64
N GLU A 33 -10.53 -9.24 9.61
CA GLU A 33 -9.16 -9.56 9.21
C GLU A 33 -8.42 -8.32 8.71
N LEU A 34 -9.07 -7.50 7.88
CA LEU A 34 -8.51 -6.25 7.39
C LEU A 34 -8.28 -5.22 8.50
N LYS A 35 -9.11 -5.22 9.56
CA LYS A 35 -8.83 -4.40 10.75
C LYS A 35 -7.58 -4.88 11.49
N ARG A 36 -7.36 -6.19 11.60
CA ARG A 36 -6.11 -6.73 12.18
C ARG A 36 -4.91 -6.35 11.35
N LEU A 37 -5.04 -6.35 10.02
CA LEU A 37 -4.01 -5.85 9.11
C LEU A 37 -3.67 -4.37 9.37
N VAL A 38 -4.68 -3.51 9.51
CA VAL A 38 -4.46 -2.09 9.89
C VAL A 38 -3.72 -1.96 11.21
N VAL A 39 -4.08 -2.76 12.21
CA VAL A 39 -3.39 -2.76 13.51
C VAL A 39 -1.94 -3.28 13.38
N ALA A 40 -1.72 -4.35 12.61
CA ALA A 40 -0.41 -4.96 12.41
C ALA A 40 0.56 -4.06 11.63
N HIS A 41 0.07 -3.37 10.61
CA HIS A 41 0.86 -2.39 9.87
C HIS A 41 1.18 -1.15 10.71
N GLY A 42 0.29 -0.77 11.63
CA GLY A 42 0.42 0.42 12.44
C GLY A 42 -0.14 1.67 11.74
N ILE A 43 0.51 2.81 11.95
CA ILE A 43 -0.05 4.12 11.56
C ILE A 43 0.03 4.31 10.03
N GLY A 44 -1.06 4.82 9.45
CA GLY A 44 -1.05 5.31 8.07
C GLY A 44 -1.42 4.27 7.01
N LEU A 45 -1.92 3.08 7.39
CA LEU A 45 -2.54 2.17 6.42
C LEU A 45 -4.01 2.54 6.19
N SER A 46 -4.35 2.74 4.92
CA SER A 46 -5.72 2.79 4.41
C SER A 46 -5.98 1.54 3.57
N VAL A 47 -7.10 0.89 3.81
CA VAL A 47 -7.50 -0.35 3.13
C VAL A 47 -8.85 -0.14 2.48
N ARG A 48 -8.92 -0.38 1.17
CA ARG A 48 -10.18 -0.41 0.42
C ARG A 48 -10.43 -1.81 -0.11
N TYR A 49 -11.65 -2.31 0.03
CA TYR A 49 -11.95 -3.68 -0.33
C TYR A 49 -13.29 -3.82 -1.05
N TRP A 50 -13.32 -4.74 -2.00
CA TRP A 50 -14.49 -5.27 -2.70
C TRP A 50 -14.34 -6.79 -2.79
N SER A 51 -15.39 -7.52 -3.18
CA SER A 51 -15.46 -8.98 -3.10
C SER A 51 -14.23 -9.70 -3.65
N GLU A 52 -13.61 -9.18 -4.70
CA GLU A 52 -12.46 -9.78 -5.40
C GLU A 52 -11.21 -8.89 -5.39
N THR A 53 -11.26 -7.71 -4.79
CA THR A 53 -10.20 -6.70 -4.93
C THR A 53 -9.90 -6.04 -3.60
N LEU A 54 -8.62 -6.00 -3.23
CA LEU A 54 -8.12 -5.19 -2.11
C LEU A 54 -7.15 -4.15 -2.63
N GLU A 55 -7.20 -2.97 -2.04
CA GLU A 55 -6.25 -1.92 -2.27
C GLU A 55 -5.69 -1.42 -0.94
N LEU A 56 -4.39 -1.52 -0.76
CA LEU A 56 -3.65 -1.00 0.39
C LEU A 56 -2.98 0.31 -0.02
N ARG A 57 -3.08 1.32 0.83
CA ARG A 57 -2.44 2.63 0.62
C ARG A 57 -1.73 3.06 1.89
N TYR A 58 -0.46 3.40 1.78
CA TYR A 58 0.37 3.85 2.91
C TYR A 58 1.56 4.67 2.44
N TRP A 59 2.27 5.26 3.39
CA TRP A 59 3.57 5.90 3.15
C TRP A 59 4.67 5.00 3.68
N ASP A 60 5.72 4.79 2.88
CA ASP A 60 6.89 3.99 3.25
C ASP A 60 8.19 4.77 3.04
N GLU A 61 9.18 4.49 3.87
CA GLU A 61 10.50 5.09 3.79
C GLU A 61 11.43 4.21 2.94
N GLY A 62 12.12 4.82 1.97
CA GLY A 62 13.07 4.06 1.17
C GLY A 62 14.07 4.91 0.41
N SER A 63 15.20 4.29 0.09
CA SER A 63 16.28 4.90 -0.68
C SER A 63 15.95 5.06 -2.17
N SER A 64 14.97 4.31 -2.68
CA SER A 64 14.49 4.41 -4.06
C SER A 64 13.06 3.86 -4.22
N CYS A 65 12.38 4.30 -5.28
CA CYS A 65 11.07 3.77 -5.69
C CYS A 65 11.09 2.24 -5.85
N GLN A 66 12.13 1.70 -6.52
CA GLN A 66 12.27 0.26 -6.72
C GLN A 66 12.39 -0.50 -5.39
N ARG A 67 13.13 0.05 -4.42
CA ARG A 67 13.30 -0.60 -3.12
C ARG A 67 11.99 -0.66 -2.35
N VAL A 68 11.23 0.45 -2.35
CA VAL A 68 9.90 0.49 -1.72
C VAL A 68 8.93 -0.47 -2.41
N ALA A 69 8.96 -0.57 -3.73
CA ALA A 69 8.12 -1.52 -4.46
C ALA A 69 8.43 -2.98 -4.07
N THR A 70 9.71 -3.35 -3.95
CA THR A 70 10.11 -4.69 -3.48
C THR A 70 9.65 -4.94 -2.04
N ASN A 71 9.93 -4.00 -1.14
CA ASN A 71 9.52 -4.10 0.27
C ASN A 71 7.99 -4.26 0.40
N ALA A 72 7.20 -3.55 -0.42
CA ALA A 72 5.73 -3.61 -0.38
C ALA A 72 5.18 -5.01 -0.68
N VAL A 73 5.80 -5.73 -1.63
CA VAL A 73 5.41 -7.10 -1.99
C VAL A 73 5.82 -8.09 -0.91
N GLU A 74 7.04 -7.97 -0.41
CA GLU A 74 7.55 -8.82 0.67
C GLU A 74 6.72 -8.65 1.95
N LEU A 75 6.36 -7.41 2.27
CA LEU A 75 5.53 -7.08 3.42
C LEU A 75 4.11 -7.67 3.30
N TRP A 76 3.52 -7.64 2.11
CA TRP A 76 2.24 -8.29 1.87
C TRP A 76 2.32 -9.80 2.10
N GLN A 77 3.35 -10.46 1.57
CA GLN A 77 3.56 -11.89 1.80
C GLN A 77 3.69 -12.22 3.29
N SER A 78 4.42 -11.40 4.05
CA SER A 78 4.49 -11.54 5.52
C SER A 78 3.11 -11.40 6.17
N TYR A 79 2.31 -10.39 5.79
CA TYR A 79 0.96 -10.24 6.33
C TYR A 79 0.04 -11.42 5.99
N GLN A 80 0.15 -11.97 4.79
CA GLN A 80 -0.61 -13.17 4.41
C GLN A 80 -0.28 -14.35 5.33
N GLU A 81 1.01 -14.59 5.55
CA GLU A 81 1.48 -15.68 6.42
C GLU A 81 1.11 -15.45 7.89
N ASP A 82 1.35 -14.25 8.42
CA ASP A 82 1.20 -13.93 9.85
C ASP A 82 -0.27 -13.79 10.29
N LEU A 83 -1.14 -13.30 9.40
CA LEU A 83 -2.54 -13.02 9.73
C LEU A 83 -3.51 -14.05 9.13
N GLY A 84 -3.02 -15.02 8.35
CA GLY A 84 -3.84 -16.02 7.68
C GLY A 84 -4.81 -15.41 6.67
N LEU A 85 -4.40 -14.32 6.00
CA LEU A 85 -5.24 -13.66 4.99
C LEU A 85 -5.43 -14.58 3.78
N PRO A 86 -6.53 -14.40 3.03
CA PRO A 86 -6.70 -15.07 1.75
C PRO A 86 -5.48 -14.93 0.83
N PRO A 87 -5.24 -15.89 -0.08
CA PRO A 87 -4.07 -15.93 -0.95
C PRO A 87 -4.18 -14.91 -2.11
N TRP A 88 -4.49 -13.64 -1.80
CA TRP A 88 -4.63 -12.59 -2.78
C TRP A 88 -3.31 -12.29 -3.48
N ASP A 89 -3.36 -12.32 -4.80
CA ASP A 89 -2.24 -12.06 -5.67
C ASP A 89 -2.04 -10.55 -5.85
N VAL A 90 -0.78 -10.11 -5.83
CA VAL A 90 -0.41 -8.75 -6.22
C VAL A 90 -0.60 -8.61 -7.73
N VAL A 91 -1.61 -7.83 -8.13
CA VAL A 91 -1.90 -7.54 -9.55
C VAL A 91 -1.51 -6.13 -9.98
N GLY A 92 -1.16 -5.26 -9.02
CA GLY A 92 -0.73 -3.89 -9.31
C GLY A 92 0.07 -3.31 -8.16
N ILE A 93 1.11 -2.54 -8.50
CA ILE A 93 1.91 -1.78 -7.55
C ILE A 93 2.11 -0.40 -8.16
N GLU A 94 1.79 0.64 -7.40
CA GLU A 94 2.17 2.00 -7.71
C GLU A 94 2.99 2.58 -6.55
N VAL A 95 4.14 3.18 -6.88
CA VAL A 95 4.99 3.89 -5.93
C VAL A 95 5.30 5.27 -6.49
N VAL A 96 4.90 6.31 -5.76
CA VAL A 96 5.04 7.70 -6.22
C VAL A 96 5.77 8.57 -5.20
N SER A 97 6.55 9.52 -5.73
CA SER A 97 7.21 10.51 -4.89
C SER A 97 6.18 11.45 -4.23
N PRO A 98 6.52 12.11 -3.10
CA PRO A 98 5.64 13.07 -2.45
C PRO A 98 5.22 14.20 -3.40
N GLU A 99 6.13 14.68 -4.24
CA GLU A 99 5.84 15.72 -5.23
C GLU A 99 4.80 15.25 -6.26
N THR A 100 4.95 14.04 -6.78
CA THR A 100 4.01 13.46 -7.75
C THR A 100 2.64 13.24 -7.12
N PHE A 101 2.61 12.74 -5.88
CA PHE A 101 1.37 12.57 -5.13
C PHE A 101 0.64 13.90 -4.91
N GLN A 102 1.36 14.94 -4.46
CA GLN A 102 0.79 16.28 -4.26
C GLN A 102 0.29 16.91 -5.56
N ARG A 103 1.00 16.70 -6.67
CA ARG A 103 0.55 17.15 -7.99
C ARG A 103 -0.75 16.49 -8.40
N ARG A 104 -0.89 15.18 -8.24
CA ARG A 104 -2.14 14.45 -8.56
C ARG A 104 -3.30 14.82 -7.65
N LYS A 105 -3.03 15.09 -6.37
CA LYS A 105 -4.04 15.61 -5.42
C LYS A 105 -4.70 16.90 -5.90
N ARG A 106 -3.90 17.80 -6.47
CA ARG A 106 -4.38 19.10 -6.99
C ARG A 106 -5.18 18.98 -8.28
N THR A 107 -4.96 17.92 -9.06
CA THR A 107 -5.63 17.68 -10.34
C THR A 107 -6.91 16.84 -10.18
N GLU A 108 -7.42 16.68 -8.96
CA GLU A 108 -8.63 15.89 -8.64
C GLU A 108 -8.59 14.44 -9.15
N ASP A 109 -7.42 13.79 -9.09
CA ASP A 109 -7.31 12.36 -9.36
C ASP A 109 -8.05 11.56 -8.26
N ASP A 110 -9.02 10.73 -8.66
CA ASP A 110 -9.79 9.87 -7.74
C ASP A 110 -8.89 8.91 -6.96
N GLN A 111 -7.70 8.59 -7.49
CA GLN A 111 -6.71 7.80 -6.77
C GLN A 111 -6.18 8.50 -5.50
N VAL A 112 -6.29 9.82 -5.37
CA VAL A 112 -5.73 10.55 -4.21
C VAL A 112 -6.79 10.92 -3.17
N LYS A 113 -8.07 10.91 -3.52
CA LYS A 113 -9.16 11.44 -2.67
C LYS A 113 -9.46 10.63 -1.40
N LEU A 114 -8.89 9.43 -1.22
CA LEU A 114 -9.33 8.49 -0.19
C LEU A 114 -8.22 7.95 0.71
N PHE A 115 -7.21 8.77 1.04
CA PHE A 115 -6.31 8.42 2.14
C PHE A 115 -6.95 8.75 3.49
N THR A 116 -7.92 7.93 3.90
CA THR A 116 -8.44 7.92 5.27
C THR A 116 -7.96 6.64 5.93
N PRO A 117 -7.11 6.70 6.96
CA PRO A 117 -6.62 5.50 7.64
C PRO A 117 -7.77 4.62 8.14
N GLY A 118 -7.62 3.31 8.04
CA GLY A 118 -8.65 2.34 8.40
C GLY A 118 -9.13 1.50 7.22
N VAL A 119 -10.29 0.87 7.39
CA VAL A 119 -10.88 -0.08 6.41
C VAL A 119 -12.19 0.50 5.90
N ALA A 120 -12.34 0.61 4.58
CA ALA A 120 -13.56 1.08 3.92
C ALA A 120 -13.89 0.22 2.69
N PRO A 121 -15.17 -0.06 2.40
CA PRO A 121 -15.54 -0.69 1.13
C PRO A 121 -15.29 0.27 -0.05
N PHE A 122 -15.21 -0.25 -1.28
CA PHE A 122 -15.34 0.62 -2.47
C PHE A 122 -16.76 1.21 -2.52
N GLU A 123 -16.86 2.52 -2.76
CA GLU A 123 -18.16 3.18 -2.97
C GLU A 123 -18.74 2.72 -4.32
N ARG A 124 -20.03 2.35 -4.33
CA ARG A 124 -20.77 2.01 -5.56
C ARG A 124 -21.17 3.26 -6.33
#